data_AF-A0A7X5TLT5-F1
#
_entry.id   AF-A0A7X5TLT5-F1
#
_cell.length_a   1.000
_cell.length_b   1.000
_cell.length_c   1.000
_cell.angle_alpha   90.00
_cell.angle_beta   90.00
_cell.angle_gamma   90.00
#
_symmetry.space_group_name_H-M   'P 1'
#
loop_
_entity.id
_entity.type
_entity.pdbx_description
1 polymer ?
#
loop_
_entity_poly.entity_id
_entity_poly.type
_entity_poly.pdbx_seq_one_letter_code
_entity_poly.pdbx_strand_id
1 'polypeptide(L)'
;MMPNVIYKENDFLKYHLLTHKKIKEVPRISLDYFFEYYPNDESSPIYSSVYFCDLKRMANNYNEIVNYIKSTGYTVNNDNIWYIKGAETIYDDAFMLSKSPVVGSEKKENCLGLTFSESVK
;
A
#
# COMPACT_ATOMS: atom_id res chain seq x y z
N MET A 1 -14.55 -11.81 10.62
CA MET A 1 -13.46 -11.05 9.97
C MET A 1 -12.15 -11.42 10.65
N MET A 2 -11.19 -11.96 9.91
CA MET A 2 -9.85 -12.23 10.46
C MET A 2 -9.13 -10.91 10.75
N PRO A 3 -8.39 -10.80 11.86
CA PRO A 3 -7.69 -9.56 12.19
C PRO A 3 -6.57 -9.28 11.18
N ASN A 4 -6.36 -8.00 10.89
CA ASN A 4 -5.21 -7.51 10.14
C ASN A 4 -3.91 -7.86 10.88
N VAL A 5 -2.83 -8.10 10.12
CA VAL A 5 -1.51 -8.44 10.68
C VAL A 5 -0.55 -7.31 10.36
N ILE A 6 -0.06 -6.63 11.41
CA ILE A 6 0.99 -5.61 11.31
C ILE A 6 2.35 -6.23 11.62
N TYR A 7 3.36 -5.92 10.83
CA TYR A 7 4.70 -6.50 10.94
C TYR A 7 5.76 -5.60 10.31
N LYS A 8 7.04 -5.89 10.59
CA LYS A 8 8.20 -5.19 10.03
C LYS A 8 8.94 -6.08 9.03
N GLU A 9 9.83 -5.49 8.24
CA GLU A 9 10.64 -6.24 7.26
C GLU A 9 11.49 -7.33 7.92
N ASN A 10 11.97 -7.09 9.15
CA ASN A 10 12.76 -8.07 9.90
C ASN A 10 11.94 -9.23 10.49
N ASP A 11 10.60 -9.18 10.44
CA ASP A 11 9.74 -10.32 10.70
C ASP A 11 9.76 -11.26 9.49
N PHE A 12 10.91 -11.93 9.26
CA PHE A 12 11.25 -12.60 8.00
C PHE A 12 10.11 -13.44 7.40
N LEU A 13 9.50 -14.34 8.19
CA LEU A 13 8.42 -15.20 7.71
C LEU A 13 7.18 -14.39 7.30
N LYS A 14 6.74 -13.43 8.13
CA LYS A 14 5.56 -12.60 7.82
C LYS A 14 5.81 -11.75 6.57
N TYR A 15 6.97 -11.12 6.49
CA TYR A 15 7.35 -10.33 5.32
C TYR A 15 7.38 -11.15 4.03
N HIS A 16 8.00 -12.33 4.06
CA HIS A 16 8.11 -13.14 2.85
C HIS A 16 6.77 -13.77 2.42
N LEU A 17 5.92 -14.16 3.38
CA LEU A 17 4.65 -14.82 3.10
C LEU A 17 3.48 -13.86 2.83
N LEU A 18 3.42 -12.72 3.54
CA LEU A 18 2.24 -11.86 3.57
C LEU A 18 2.38 -10.57 2.75
N THR A 19 3.61 -10.17 2.40
CA THR A 19 3.80 -8.94 1.61
C THR A 19 3.71 -9.26 0.12
N HIS A 20 2.79 -8.60 -0.56
CA HIS A 20 2.63 -8.75 -2.00
C HIS A 20 3.89 -8.25 -2.74
N LYS A 21 4.25 -8.88 -3.87
CA LYS A 21 5.48 -8.57 -4.61
C LYS A 21 5.61 -7.09 -4.95
N LYS A 22 4.53 -6.46 -5.42
CA LYS A 22 4.50 -5.02 -5.73
C LYS A 22 4.81 -4.17 -4.50
N ILE A 23 4.34 -4.54 -3.31
CA ILE A 23 4.67 -3.82 -2.08
C ILE A 23 6.13 -4.02 -1.65
N LYS A 24 6.69 -5.23 -1.86
CA LYS A 24 8.11 -5.50 -1.58
C LYS A 24 9.03 -4.60 -2.40
N GLU A 25 8.69 -4.37 -3.67
CA GLU A 25 9.48 -3.61 -4.65
C GLU A 25 9.39 -2.08 -4.52
N VAL A 26 8.54 -1.56 -3.64
CA VAL A 26 8.38 -0.11 -3.40
C VAL A 26 9.68 0.50 -2.89
N PRO A 27 10.11 1.68 -3.38
CA PRO A 27 11.29 2.35 -2.83
C PRO A 27 11.09 2.66 -1.34
N ARG A 28 12.08 2.35 -0.51
CA ARG A 28 12.05 2.63 0.94
C ARG A 28 12.35 4.12 1.17
N ILE A 29 11.29 4.91 1.25
CA ILE A 29 11.35 6.38 1.39
C ILE A 29 11.51 6.87 2.85
N SER A 30 11.47 5.97 3.81
CA SER A 30 11.73 6.22 5.23
C SER A 30 12.44 5.03 5.87
N LEU A 31 13.14 5.28 6.98
CA LEU A 31 13.66 4.24 7.89
C LEU A 31 12.59 3.74 8.86
N ASP A 32 11.60 4.58 9.18
CA ASP A 32 10.45 4.20 9.99
C ASP A 32 9.32 3.75 9.08
N TYR A 33 9.24 2.44 8.87
CA TYR A 33 8.18 1.85 8.07
C TYR A 33 7.78 0.48 8.60
N PHE A 34 6.55 0.10 8.26
CA PHE A 34 5.98 -1.20 8.61
C PHE A 34 4.93 -1.59 7.58
N PHE A 35 4.51 -2.84 7.63
CA PHE A 35 3.58 -3.45 6.70
C PHE A 35 2.30 -3.87 7.40
N GLU A 36 1.26 -4.00 6.61
CA GLU A 36 0.00 -4.57 7.04
C GLU A 36 -0.55 -5.50 5.96
N TYR A 37 -1.07 -6.62 6.42
CA TYR A 37 -1.77 -7.59 5.59
C TYR A 37 -3.20 -7.71 6.07
N TYR A 38 -4.15 -7.51 5.15
CA TYR A 38 -5.55 -7.77 5.39
C TYR A 38 -5.93 -9.10 4.73
N PRO A 39 -6.21 -10.15 5.52
CA PRO A 39 -6.67 -11.43 4.99
C PRO A 39 -8.03 -11.30 4.30
N ASN A 40 -8.17 -12.02 3.19
CA ASN A 40 -9.41 -12.13 2.43
C ASN A 40 -10.43 -13.04 3.15
N ASP A 41 -11.72 -12.69 3.09
CA ASP A 41 -12.86 -13.49 3.56
C ASP A 41 -13.62 -14.22 2.44
N GLU A 42 -12.94 -14.48 1.33
CA GLU A 42 -13.40 -15.01 0.04
C GLU A 42 -14.30 -14.07 -0.79
N SER A 43 -14.71 -12.92 -0.24
CA SER A 43 -15.57 -11.94 -0.92
C SER A 43 -14.93 -10.57 -1.16
N SER A 44 -13.72 -10.36 -0.62
CA SER A 44 -13.01 -9.09 -0.66
C SER A 44 -11.62 -9.25 -1.30
N PRO A 45 -11.06 -8.23 -1.95
CA PRO A 45 -9.69 -8.32 -2.46
C PRO A 45 -8.67 -8.51 -1.32
N ILE A 46 -7.52 -9.09 -1.65
CA ILE A 46 -6.38 -9.18 -0.72
C ILE A 46 -5.67 -7.83 -0.70
N TYR A 47 -5.49 -7.26 0.49
CA TYR A 47 -4.73 -6.02 0.64
C TYR A 47 -3.37 -6.25 1.28
N SER A 48 -2.35 -5.71 0.64
CA SER A 48 -1.00 -5.60 1.19
C SER A 48 -0.62 -4.13 1.23
N SER A 49 -0.22 -3.63 2.40
CA SER A 49 0.14 -2.23 2.61
C SER A 49 1.55 -2.07 3.14
N VAL A 50 2.17 -0.95 2.79
CA VAL A 50 3.35 -0.40 3.47
C VAL A 50 3.06 1.03 3.91
N TYR A 51 3.48 1.36 5.12
CA TYR A 51 3.35 2.67 5.72
C TYR A 51 4.71 3.24 6.02
N PHE A 52 5.01 4.41 5.47
CA PHE A 52 6.25 5.15 5.72
C PHE A 52 5.95 6.34 6.62
N CYS A 53 6.56 6.38 7.80
CA CYS A 53 6.39 7.41 8.81
C CYS A 53 7.66 8.25 8.98
N ASP A 54 7.59 9.28 9.82
CA ASP A 54 8.69 10.24 10.03
C ASP A 54 9.21 10.87 8.72
N LEU A 55 8.29 11.18 7.79
CA LEU A 55 8.64 11.71 6.48
C LEU A 55 9.03 13.18 6.58
N LYS A 56 10.34 13.45 6.47
CA LYS A 56 10.89 14.82 6.50
C LYS A 56 10.51 15.66 5.27
N ARG A 57 10.20 15.02 4.13
CA ARG A 57 9.92 15.69 2.84
C ARG A 57 8.70 15.09 2.15
N MET A 58 7.55 15.15 2.81
CA MET A 58 6.28 14.54 2.38
C MET A 58 5.95 14.72 0.88
N ALA A 59 6.13 15.93 0.32
CA ALA A 59 5.86 16.17 -1.10
C ALA A 59 6.78 15.39 -2.05
N ASN A 60 8.09 15.35 -1.75
CA ASN A 60 9.07 14.61 -2.56
C ASN A 60 8.82 13.10 -2.45
N ASN A 61 8.63 12.62 -1.22
CA ASN A 61 8.37 11.20 -0.96
C ASN A 61 7.06 10.74 -1.63
N TYR A 62 6.01 11.57 -1.59
CA TYR A 62 4.76 11.30 -2.30
C TYR A 62 5.00 11.13 -3.81
N ASN A 63 5.71 12.06 -4.44
CA ASN A 63 6.01 12.00 -5.88
C ASN A 63 6.86 10.78 -6.26
N GLU A 64 7.77 10.36 -5.39
CA GLU A 64 8.57 9.15 -5.59
C GLU A 64 7.68 7.89 -5.64
N ILE A 65 6.72 7.77 -4.73
CA ILE A 65 5.74 6.67 -4.75
C ILE A 65 4.82 6.75 -5.98
N VAL A 66 4.38 7.95 -6.37
CA VAL A 66 3.60 8.13 -7.61
C VAL A 66 4.39 7.68 -8.84
N ASN A 67 5.68 8.02 -8.92
CA ASN A 67 6.53 7.59 -10.02
C ASN A 67 6.72 6.07 -10.04
N TYR A 68 6.90 5.45 -8.87
CA TYR A 68 6.92 4.00 -8.73
C TYR A 68 5.63 3.38 -9.28
N ILE A 69 4.46 3.83 -8.82
CA ILE A 69 3.16 3.29 -9.28
C ILE A 69 3.03 3.42 -10.80
N LYS A 70 3.34 4.58 -11.38
CA LYS A 70 3.32 4.80 -12.83
C LYS A 70 4.26 3.87 -13.59
N SER A 71 5.45 3.60 -13.03
CA SER A 71 6.43 2.68 -13.64
C SER A 71 5.90 1.24 -13.75
N THR A 72 4.94 0.85 -12.89
CA THR A 72 4.27 -0.46 -12.95
C THR A 72 3.13 -0.52 -13.97
N GLY A 73 2.87 0.58 -14.70
CA GLY A 73 1.81 0.67 -15.71
C GLY A 73 0.43 1.08 -15.18
N TYR A 74 0.35 1.47 -13.90
CA TYR A 74 -0.88 1.94 -13.27
C TYR A 74 -1.02 3.45 -13.43
N THR A 75 -2.23 3.90 -13.75
CA THR A 75 -2.58 5.30 -13.97
C THR A 75 -3.58 5.76 -12.94
N VAL A 76 -3.49 7.03 -12.57
CA VAL A 76 -4.36 7.62 -11.55
C VAL A 76 -5.79 7.76 -12.05
N ASN A 77 -6.77 7.48 -11.19
CA ASN A 77 -8.17 7.77 -11.43
C ASN A 77 -8.48 9.27 -11.21
N ASN A 78 -9.71 9.69 -11.49
CA ASN A 78 -10.13 11.09 -11.36
C ASN A 78 -9.96 11.66 -9.93
N ASP A 79 -9.94 10.83 -8.89
CA ASP A 79 -9.87 11.25 -7.48
C ASP A 79 -8.43 11.37 -6.95
N ASN A 80 -7.42 11.11 -7.78
CA ASN A 80 -5.99 11.18 -7.43
C ASN A 80 -5.49 10.23 -6.32
N ILE A 81 -6.34 9.32 -5.84
CA ILE A 81 -6.06 8.41 -4.72
C ILE A 81 -5.90 6.96 -5.21
N TRP A 82 -6.68 6.57 -6.22
CA TRP A 82 -6.66 5.24 -6.79
C TRP A 82 -5.85 5.22 -8.07
N TYR A 83 -5.05 4.18 -8.23
CA TYR A 83 -4.30 3.94 -9.45
C TYR A 83 -4.70 2.56 -9.97
N ILE A 84 -5.26 2.55 -11.16
CA ILE A 84 -5.81 1.37 -11.87
C ILE A 84 -5.04 1.16 -13.17
N LYS A 85 -5.10 -0.04 -13.74
CA LYS A 85 -4.40 -0.35 -14.98
C LYS A 85 -5.35 -0.22 -16.18
N GLY A 86 -5.17 0.77 -17.05
CA GLY A 86 -6.01 0.92 -18.25
C GLY A 86 -7.44 1.39 -17.95
N ALA A 87 -8.43 0.89 -18.72
CA ALA A 87 -9.86 1.23 -18.57
C ALA A 87 -10.58 0.33 -17.54
N GLU A 88 -9.82 -0.32 -16.67
CA GLU A 88 -10.28 -1.25 -15.64
C GLU A 88 -11.07 -0.55 -14.53
N THR A 89 -11.89 -1.30 -13.81
CA THR A 89 -12.72 -0.76 -12.72
C THR A 89 -11.95 -0.79 -11.39
N ILE A 90 -12.48 -0.13 -10.34
CA ILE A 90 -11.91 -0.27 -8.97
C ILE A 90 -12.04 -1.68 -8.38
N TYR A 91 -12.73 -2.59 -9.07
CA TYR A 91 -12.85 -4.01 -8.69
C TYR A 91 -11.69 -4.85 -9.20
N ASP A 92 -10.84 -4.29 -10.05
CA ASP A 92 -9.60 -4.89 -10.53
C ASP A 92 -8.42 -4.53 -9.60
N ASP A 93 -7.25 -5.10 -9.88
CA ASP A 93 -6.04 -4.76 -9.14
C ASP A 93 -5.83 -3.25 -9.10
N ALA A 94 -5.49 -2.69 -7.93
CA ALA A 94 -5.30 -1.26 -7.78
C ALA A 94 -4.24 -0.92 -6.74
N PHE A 95 -3.58 0.22 -6.91
CA PHE A 95 -2.86 0.88 -5.83
C PHE A 95 -3.71 1.99 -5.21
N MET A 96 -3.59 2.16 -3.89
CA MET A 96 -4.16 3.26 -3.14
C MET A 96 -3.04 4.00 -2.44
N LEU A 97 -2.96 5.31 -2.64
CA LEU A 97 -1.96 6.16 -1.98
C LEU A 97 -2.65 7.16 -1.05
N SER A 98 -2.32 7.12 0.23
CA SER A 98 -2.99 7.91 1.26
C SER A 98 -2.01 8.67 2.15
N LYS A 99 -2.32 9.95 2.41
CA LYS A 99 -1.60 10.78 3.38
C LYS A 99 -2.29 10.66 4.74
N SER A 100 -1.50 10.58 5.80
CA SER A 100 -1.98 10.34 7.16
C SER A 100 -2.94 9.14 7.27
N PRO A 101 -2.49 7.94 6.87
CA PRO A 101 -3.32 6.73 6.84
C PRO A 101 -3.84 6.34 8.22
N VAL A 102 -4.96 5.63 8.24
CA VAL A 102 -5.44 4.92 9.43
C VAL A 102 -4.87 3.51 9.39
N VAL A 103 -4.15 3.13 10.44
CA VAL A 103 -3.54 1.81 10.61
C VAL A 103 -4.19 1.16 11.83
N GLY A 104 -4.84 0.01 11.63
CA GLY A 104 -5.75 -0.53 12.65
C GLY A 104 -6.83 0.49 13.01
N SER A 105 -6.77 1.04 14.22
CA SER A 105 -7.68 2.08 14.72
C SER A 105 -7.02 3.45 14.93
N GLU A 106 -5.75 3.61 14.56
CA GLU A 106 -4.98 4.82 14.82
C GLU A 106 -4.67 5.59 13.53
N LYS A 107 -4.97 6.89 13.51
CA LYS A 107 -4.51 7.79 12.46
C LYS A 107 -3.03 8.10 12.67
N LYS A 108 -2.20 7.81 11.67
CA LYS A 108 -0.76 8.05 11.73
C LYS A 108 -0.42 9.35 10.98
N GLU A 109 -0.28 10.45 11.71
CA GLU A 109 0.12 11.74 11.13
C GLU A 109 1.56 11.70 10.59
N ASN A 110 1.83 12.49 9.55
CA ASN A 110 3.13 12.53 8.86
C ASN A 110 3.59 11.17 8.30
N CYS A 111 2.63 10.29 8.00
CA CYS A 111 2.89 9.04 7.31
C CYS A 111 2.24 9.02 5.93
N LEU A 112 2.81 8.21 5.04
CA LEU A 112 2.29 7.89 3.71
C LEU A 112 2.02 6.40 3.65
N GLY A 113 0.78 6.03 3.34
CA GLY A 113 0.36 4.65 3.16
C GLY A 113 0.20 4.31 1.69
N LEU A 114 0.84 3.23 1.24
CA LEU A 114 0.63 2.63 -0.06
C LEU A 114 0.03 1.24 0.13
N THR A 115 -1.16 1.03 -0.42
CA THR A 115 -1.84 -0.27 -0.42
C THR A 115 -1.92 -0.79 -1.84
N PHE A 116 -1.68 -2.08 -2.02
CA PHE A 116 -2.01 -2.81 -3.23
C PHE A 116 -3.19 -3.74 -2.93
N SER A 117 -4.26 -3.56 -3.69
CA SER A 117 -5.47 -4.38 -3.68
C SER A 117 -5.37 -5.38 -4.84
N GLU A 118 -5.37 -6.66 -4.55
CA GLU A 118 -5.41 -7.75 -5.53
C GLU A 118 -6.81 -8.33 -5.61
N SER A 119 -7.43 -8.29 -6.79
CA SER A 119 -8.79 -8.77 -6.95
C SER A 119 -8.88 -10.30 -6.90
N VAL A 120 -9.96 -10.81 -6.32
CA VAL A 120 -10.27 -12.25 -6.34
C VAL A 120 -10.90 -12.56 -7.68
N LYS A 121 -10.27 -13.43 -8.46
CA LYS A 121 -10.78 -13.88 -9.76
C LYS A 121 -11.59 -15.16 -9.64
#